data_AF-A0A164EAG1-F1
#
_entry.id   AF-A0A164EAG1-F1
#
_cell.length_a   1.000
_cell.length_b   1.000
_cell.length_c   1.000
_cell.angle_alpha   90.00
_cell.angle_beta   90.00
_cell.angle_gamma   90.00
#
_symmetry.space_group_name_H-M   'P 1'
#
loop_
_entity.id
_entity.type
_entity.pdbx_description
1 polymer ?
#
loop_
_entity_poly.entity_id
_entity_poly.type
_entity_poly.pdbx_seq_one_letter_code
_entity_poly.pdbx_strand_id
1 'polypeptide(L)'
;TRQNIELQNELLRKECELQTIEQEMKEVIFSKHHSSNNVGLMQKEIRNLKIHRKNYEERNSYLVKELADKENQRKLEHAEQHGKMEYAMAQHAKQLNDIESGNKVLVQRMVKQHQLDMDEQRVQYESATAELRKRLENEHQARLHSALEKAGAQYATNYSKACHEFQMQMRIQRNTANSHRMKAEQLATYLSECEGKLLEMETANRRLEEALHKQKETSNAYFEELNAKNQTIGRIRTFYAKLLENRDTDIEELQQRVKELEECPDKDVEVVRPDYYKLLGVERNAGTSEIKSAYYAKSRMHHPDKHRDSPDQKKHE
;
A
#
# COMPACT_ATOMS: atom_id res chain seq x y z
N THR A 1 -60.23 42.39 -106.20
CA THR A 1 -59.44 43.59 -106.58
C THR A 1 -58.89 43.53 -108.00
N ARG A 2 -58.26 42.44 -108.46
CA ARG A 2 -57.71 42.30 -109.84
C ARG A 2 -58.78 42.24 -110.96
N GLN A 3 -59.87 41.49 -110.76
CA GLN A 3 -60.99 41.38 -111.72
C GLN A 3 -61.78 42.68 -111.93
N ASN A 4 -61.84 43.55 -110.91
CA ASN A 4 -62.55 44.83 -111.00
C ASN A 4 -61.79 45.84 -111.90
N ILE A 5 -60.45 45.75 -111.94
CA ILE A 5 -59.59 46.59 -112.79
C ILE A 5 -59.68 46.15 -114.26
N GLU A 6 -59.81 44.85 -114.54
CA GLU A 6 -60.00 44.34 -115.90
C GLU A 6 -61.33 44.80 -116.50
N LEU A 7 -62.43 44.71 -115.75
CA LEU A 7 -63.75 45.21 -116.17
C LEU A 7 -63.74 46.72 -116.43
N GLN A 8 -63.02 47.50 -115.64
CA GLN A 8 -62.87 48.95 -115.84
C GLN A 8 -62.09 49.28 -117.13
N ASN A 9 -61.04 48.53 -117.45
CA ASN A 9 -60.25 48.71 -118.68
C ASN A 9 -61.01 48.25 -119.94
N GLU A 10 -61.90 47.28 -119.82
CA GLU A 10 -62.74 46.79 -120.91
C GLU A 10 -63.88 47.77 -121.22
N LEU A 11 -64.47 48.39 -120.18
CA LEU A 11 -65.42 49.50 -120.32
C LEU A 11 -64.78 50.71 -121.02
N LEU A 12 -63.57 51.10 -120.64
CA LEU A 12 -62.87 52.23 -121.25
C LEU A 12 -62.55 52.00 -122.75
N ARG A 13 -62.20 50.76 -123.13
CA ARG A 13 -62.00 50.40 -124.55
C ARG A 13 -63.30 50.48 -125.36
N LYS A 14 -64.40 49.99 -124.79
CA LYS A 14 -65.73 50.08 -125.42
C LYS A 14 -66.19 51.54 -125.59
N GLU A 15 -65.81 52.42 -124.66
CA GLU A 15 -66.13 53.84 -124.72
C GLU A 15 -65.34 54.58 -125.83
N CYS A 16 -64.06 54.23 -126.03
CA CYS A 16 -63.28 54.72 -127.18
C CYS A 16 -63.81 54.19 -128.53
N GLU A 17 -64.21 52.91 -128.60
CA GLU A 17 -64.84 52.33 -129.81
C GLU A 17 -66.14 53.08 -130.17
N LEU A 18 -66.98 53.38 -129.17
CA LEU A 18 -68.21 54.14 -129.35
C LEU A 18 -67.96 55.57 -129.84
N GLN A 19 -66.96 56.27 -129.28
CA GLN A 19 -66.58 57.61 -129.76
C GLN A 19 -66.07 57.60 -131.20
N THR A 20 -65.37 56.54 -131.62
CA THR A 20 -64.87 56.40 -133.00
C THR A 20 -66.03 56.19 -134.00
N ILE A 21 -66.98 55.32 -133.64
CA ILE A 21 -68.21 55.09 -134.43
C ILE A 21 -69.06 56.37 -134.52
N GLU A 22 -69.14 57.16 -133.44
CA GLU A 22 -69.89 58.41 -133.42
C GLU A 22 -69.25 59.49 -134.32
N GLN A 23 -67.91 59.49 -134.42
CA GLN A 23 -67.15 60.36 -135.33
C GLN A 23 -67.36 59.95 -136.80
N GLU A 24 -67.34 58.65 -137.10
CA GLU A 24 -67.63 58.10 -138.44
C GLU A 24 -69.07 58.38 -138.89
N MET A 25 -70.05 58.27 -137.99
CA MET A 25 -71.44 58.64 -138.30
C MET A 25 -71.59 60.13 -138.64
N LYS A 26 -70.81 61.03 -138.01
CA LYS A 26 -70.84 62.47 -138.33
C LYS A 26 -70.28 62.76 -139.73
N GLU A 27 -69.27 62.03 -140.21
CA GLU A 27 -68.75 62.16 -141.58
C GLU A 27 -69.70 61.59 -142.64
N VAL A 28 -70.41 60.50 -142.33
CA VAL A 28 -71.44 59.93 -143.23
C VAL A 28 -72.66 60.84 -143.33
N ILE A 29 -73.06 61.52 -142.25
CA ILE A 29 -74.17 62.48 -142.26
C ILE A 29 -73.83 63.75 -143.08
N PHE A 30 -72.54 64.13 -143.19
CA PHE A 30 -72.13 65.33 -143.94
C PHE A 30 -72.05 65.14 -145.46
N SER A 31 -72.01 63.89 -145.97
CA SER A 31 -71.75 63.63 -147.40
C SER A 31 -72.94 63.19 -148.25
N LYS A 32 -74.12 62.91 -147.67
CA LYS A 32 -75.33 62.55 -148.45
C LYS A 32 -76.61 63.07 -147.79
N HIS A 33 -76.87 64.37 -147.96
CA HIS A 33 -78.25 64.84 -148.05
C HIS A 33 -78.92 64.08 -149.20
N HIS A 34 -80.03 63.39 -148.97
CA HIS A 34 -81.21 63.22 -149.86
C HIS A 34 -82.29 62.43 -149.08
N SER A 35 -83.55 62.89 -149.16
CA SER A 35 -84.80 62.27 -148.68
C SER A 35 -85.26 62.53 -147.23
N SER A 36 -86.19 63.47 -147.12
CA SER A 36 -86.78 64.09 -145.92
C SER A 36 -87.69 63.18 -145.05
N ASN A 37 -87.63 61.85 -145.16
CA ASN A 37 -88.56 60.94 -144.46
C ASN A 37 -87.89 60.04 -143.38
N ASN A 38 -86.55 59.88 -143.40
CA ASN A 38 -85.81 59.05 -142.44
C ASN A 38 -85.47 59.76 -141.12
N VAL A 39 -85.39 61.09 -141.11
CA VAL A 39 -85.08 61.89 -139.91
C VAL A 39 -86.22 61.80 -138.87
N GLY A 40 -87.48 61.72 -139.32
CA GLY A 40 -88.64 61.58 -138.43
C GLY A 40 -88.74 60.18 -137.78
N LEU A 41 -88.37 59.12 -138.51
CA LEU A 41 -88.32 57.76 -137.97
C LEU A 41 -87.21 57.61 -136.93
N MET A 42 -86.00 58.11 -137.21
CA MET A 42 -84.90 58.11 -136.23
C MET A 42 -85.24 58.93 -134.98
N GLN A 43 -85.92 60.08 -135.11
CA GLN A 43 -86.37 60.84 -133.94
C GLN A 43 -87.40 60.10 -133.08
N LYS A 44 -88.30 59.32 -133.71
CA LYS A 44 -89.28 58.48 -133.01
C LYS A 44 -88.61 57.30 -132.31
N GLU A 45 -87.61 56.71 -132.93
CA GLU A 45 -86.81 55.60 -132.40
C GLU A 45 -85.92 56.06 -131.24
N ILE A 46 -85.28 57.23 -131.36
CA ILE A 46 -84.56 57.89 -130.25
C ILE A 46 -85.50 58.17 -129.08
N ARG A 47 -86.76 58.57 -129.33
CA ARG A 47 -87.75 58.78 -128.26
C ARG A 47 -88.12 57.46 -127.58
N ASN A 48 -88.33 56.39 -128.33
CA ASN A 48 -88.63 55.06 -127.78
C ASN A 48 -87.45 54.49 -126.98
N LEU A 49 -86.21 54.65 -127.47
CA LEU A 49 -85.01 54.24 -126.76
C LEU A 49 -84.80 55.04 -125.47
N LYS A 50 -85.15 56.34 -125.46
CA LYS A 50 -85.15 57.14 -124.22
C LYS A 50 -86.17 56.65 -123.19
N ILE A 51 -87.36 56.24 -123.64
CA ILE A 51 -88.38 55.66 -122.75
C ILE A 51 -87.91 54.31 -122.20
N HIS A 52 -87.39 53.42 -123.05
CA HIS A 52 -86.84 52.15 -122.59
C HIS A 52 -85.68 52.35 -121.63
N ARG A 53 -84.75 53.25 -121.93
CA ARG A 53 -83.64 53.60 -121.03
C ARG A 53 -84.16 54.07 -119.67
N LYS A 54 -85.16 54.96 -119.65
CA LYS A 54 -85.79 55.41 -118.40
C LYS A 54 -86.42 54.24 -117.61
N ASN A 55 -87.14 53.35 -118.29
CA ASN A 55 -87.73 52.17 -117.65
C ASN A 55 -86.66 51.20 -117.11
N TYR A 56 -85.54 51.02 -117.82
CA TYR A 56 -84.40 50.23 -117.36
C TYR A 56 -83.68 50.91 -116.18
N GLU A 57 -83.54 52.22 -116.19
CA GLU A 57 -82.98 53.00 -115.07
C GLU A 57 -83.86 52.89 -113.82
N GLU A 58 -85.19 52.97 -113.97
CA GLU A 58 -86.14 52.76 -112.88
C GLU A 58 -86.10 51.32 -112.34
N ARG A 59 -86.06 50.31 -113.24
CA ARG A 59 -85.93 48.89 -112.86
C ARG A 59 -84.60 48.62 -112.15
N ASN A 60 -83.49 49.18 -112.64
CA ASN A 60 -82.19 49.08 -112.00
C ASN A 60 -82.19 49.79 -110.64
N SER A 61 -82.81 50.96 -110.52
CA SER A 61 -82.96 51.66 -109.24
C SER A 61 -83.71 50.81 -108.21
N TYR A 62 -84.78 50.12 -108.63
CA TYR A 62 -85.51 49.19 -107.79
C TYR A 62 -84.66 47.97 -107.36
N LEU A 63 -83.97 47.33 -108.30
CA LEU A 63 -83.10 46.18 -108.01
C LEU A 63 -81.93 46.55 -107.09
N VAL A 64 -81.35 47.73 -107.27
CA VAL A 64 -80.28 48.24 -106.39
C VAL A 64 -80.80 48.43 -104.96
N LYS A 65 -82.02 48.96 -104.79
CA LYS A 65 -82.66 49.07 -103.46
C LYS A 65 -82.93 47.69 -102.86
N GLU A 66 -83.50 46.76 -103.62
CA GLU A 66 -83.80 45.41 -103.12
C GLU A 66 -82.53 44.64 -102.73
N LEU A 67 -81.44 44.79 -103.51
CA LEU A 67 -80.14 44.21 -103.17
C LEU A 67 -79.56 44.82 -101.90
N ALA A 68 -79.68 46.14 -101.73
CA ALA A 68 -79.26 46.82 -100.51
C ALA A 68 -80.06 46.35 -99.28
N ASP A 69 -81.38 46.17 -99.43
CA ASP A 69 -82.24 45.67 -98.34
C ASP A 69 -81.91 44.22 -97.97
N LYS A 70 -81.71 43.33 -98.95
CA LYS A 70 -81.27 41.94 -98.71
C LYS A 70 -79.87 41.86 -98.12
N GLU A 71 -78.98 42.77 -98.47
CA GLU A 71 -77.65 42.87 -97.87
C GLU A 71 -77.74 43.34 -96.42
N ASN A 72 -78.58 44.34 -96.13
CA ASN A 72 -78.84 44.81 -94.77
C ASN A 72 -79.46 43.72 -93.90
N GLN A 73 -80.40 42.93 -94.44
CA GLN A 73 -81.01 41.82 -93.72
C GLN A 73 -80.01 40.70 -93.42
N ARG A 74 -79.15 40.32 -94.38
CA ARG A 74 -78.06 39.36 -94.13
C ARG A 74 -77.07 39.86 -93.07
N LYS A 75 -76.75 41.16 -93.07
CA LYS A 75 -75.91 41.77 -92.02
C LYS A 75 -76.58 41.71 -90.65
N LEU A 76 -77.89 41.96 -90.58
CA LEU A 76 -78.67 41.87 -89.35
C LEU A 76 -78.73 40.43 -88.81
N GLU A 77 -79.03 39.45 -89.67
CA GLU A 77 -79.07 38.02 -89.31
C GLU A 77 -77.70 37.51 -88.87
N HIS A 78 -76.63 37.88 -89.58
CA HIS A 78 -75.27 37.54 -89.19
C HIS A 78 -74.88 38.20 -87.86
N ALA A 79 -75.26 39.45 -87.63
CA ALA A 79 -75.03 40.13 -86.35
C ALA A 79 -75.79 39.46 -85.20
N GLU A 80 -77.03 39.02 -85.43
CA GLU A 80 -77.82 38.30 -84.43
C GLU A 80 -77.25 36.91 -84.12
N GLN A 81 -76.83 36.16 -85.14
CA GLN A 81 -76.16 34.87 -84.96
C GLN A 81 -74.80 35.02 -84.25
N HIS A 82 -74.03 36.05 -84.61
CA HIS A 82 -72.78 36.39 -83.94
C HIS A 82 -73.02 36.71 -82.46
N GLY A 83 -74.03 37.53 -82.14
CA GLY A 83 -74.40 37.85 -80.76
C GLY A 83 -74.84 36.63 -79.96
N LYS A 84 -75.60 35.70 -80.57
CA LYS A 84 -75.98 34.41 -79.94
C LYS A 84 -74.75 33.53 -79.68
N MET A 85 -73.82 33.48 -80.62
CA MET A 85 -72.57 32.72 -80.48
C MET A 85 -71.67 33.30 -79.39
N GLU A 86 -71.47 34.62 -79.36
CA GLU A 86 -70.71 35.32 -78.31
C GLU A 86 -71.33 35.07 -76.92
N TYR A 87 -72.66 35.13 -76.83
CA TYR A 87 -73.36 34.83 -75.59
C TYR A 87 -73.12 33.38 -75.12
N ALA A 88 -73.19 32.41 -76.03
CA ALA A 88 -72.91 31.01 -75.73
C ALA A 88 -71.43 30.78 -75.31
N MET A 89 -70.48 31.44 -75.99
CA MET A 89 -69.06 31.40 -75.63
C MET A 89 -68.81 32.00 -74.24
N ALA A 90 -69.47 33.11 -73.91
CA ALA A 90 -69.38 33.73 -72.59
C ALA A 90 -69.96 32.83 -71.48
N GLN A 91 -71.07 32.14 -71.75
CA GLN A 91 -71.63 31.15 -70.82
C GLN A 91 -70.68 29.96 -70.60
N HIS A 92 -70.11 29.40 -71.67
CA HIS A 92 -69.14 28.31 -71.55
C HIS A 92 -67.86 28.74 -70.83
N ALA A 93 -67.35 29.95 -71.11
CA ALA A 93 -66.19 30.50 -70.41
C ALA A 93 -66.47 30.65 -68.91
N LYS A 94 -67.68 31.09 -68.53
CA LYS A 94 -68.12 31.16 -67.14
C LYS A 94 -68.14 29.77 -66.48
N GLN A 95 -68.75 28.78 -67.14
CA GLN A 95 -68.80 27.40 -66.63
C GLN A 95 -67.40 26.80 -66.44
N LEU A 96 -66.49 27.02 -67.38
CA LEU A 96 -65.10 26.55 -67.28
C LEU A 96 -64.40 27.19 -66.08
N ASN A 97 -64.58 28.49 -65.87
CA ASN A 97 -63.98 29.20 -64.74
C ASN A 97 -64.58 28.74 -63.40
N ASP A 98 -65.88 28.47 -63.36
CA ASP A 98 -66.56 27.90 -62.19
C ASP A 98 -66.01 26.50 -61.86
N ILE A 99 -65.81 25.65 -62.87
CA ILE A 99 -65.18 24.32 -62.72
C ILE A 99 -63.73 24.44 -62.24
N GLU A 100 -62.94 25.33 -62.82
CA GLU A 100 -61.54 25.53 -62.46
C GLU A 100 -61.40 26.02 -61.01
N SER A 101 -62.24 26.98 -60.60
CA SER A 101 -62.28 27.46 -59.22
C SER A 101 -62.72 26.36 -58.25
N GLY A 102 -63.72 25.54 -58.61
CA GLY A 102 -64.15 24.38 -57.82
C GLY A 102 -63.04 23.34 -57.65
N ASN A 103 -62.34 23.00 -58.74
CA ASN A 103 -61.21 22.07 -58.73
C ASN A 103 -60.05 22.60 -57.88
N LYS A 104 -59.76 23.90 -57.96
CA LYS A 104 -58.72 24.53 -57.13
C LYS A 104 -59.03 24.40 -55.64
N VAL A 105 -60.28 24.63 -55.24
CA VAL A 105 -60.73 24.45 -53.84
C VAL A 105 -60.65 22.99 -53.41
N LEU A 106 -61.04 22.05 -54.28
CA LEU A 106 -60.95 20.62 -53.99
C LEU A 106 -59.49 20.19 -53.77
N VAL A 107 -58.58 20.58 -54.66
CA VAL A 107 -57.15 20.27 -54.54
C VAL A 107 -56.56 20.88 -53.26
N GLN A 108 -56.89 22.14 -52.94
CA GLN A 108 -56.46 22.76 -51.69
C GLN A 108 -56.95 22.00 -50.46
N ARG A 109 -58.21 21.51 -50.47
CA ARG A 109 -58.74 20.68 -49.39
C ARG A 109 -57.99 19.35 -49.27
N MET A 110 -57.72 18.68 -50.39
CA MET A 110 -56.98 17.41 -50.41
C MET A 110 -55.55 17.59 -49.89
N VAL A 111 -54.84 18.62 -50.33
CA VAL A 111 -53.48 18.95 -49.84
C VAL A 111 -53.50 19.22 -48.34
N LYS A 112 -54.48 20.00 -47.86
CA LYS A 112 -54.62 20.31 -46.43
C LYS A 112 -54.93 19.07 -45.60
N GLN A 113 -55.79 18.18 -46.09
CA GLN A 113 -56.08 16.91 -45.41
C GLN A 113 -54.83 16.03 -45.35
N HIS A 114 -54.11 15.88 -46.47
CA HIS A 114 -52.88 15.10 -46.49
C HIS A 114 -51.83 15.66 -45.53
N GLN A 115 -51.70 16.99 -45.43
CA GLN A 115 -50.81 17.62 -44.46
C GLN A 115 -51.20 17.27 -43.02
N LEU A 116 -52.50 17.32 -42.68
CA LEU A 116 -52.97 16.94 -41.35
C LEU A 116 -52.68 15.47 -41.03
N ASP A 117 -52.91 14.57 -41.98
CA ASP A 117 -52.64 13.14 -41.81
C ASP A 117 -51.13 12.88 -41.59
N MET A 118 -50.27 13.57 -42.34
CA MET A 118 -48.82 13.49 -42.19
C MET A 118 -48.34 14.07 -40.86
N ASP A 119 -48.93 15.19 -40.41
CA ASP A 119 -48.61 15.80 -39.11
C ASP A 119 -49.05 14.89 -37.95
N GLU A 120 -50.22 14.25 -38.05
CA GLU A 120 -50.69 13.26 -37.07
C GLU A 120 -49.73 12.06 -36.99
N GLN A 121 -49.33 11.49 -38.12
CA GLN A 121 -48.34 10.41 -38.16
C GLN A 121 -47.01 10.86 -37.53
N ARG A 122 -46.53 12.07 -37.87
CA ARG A 122 -45.29 12.63 -37.30
C ARG A 122 -45.35 12.70 -35.78
N VAL A 123 -46.46 13.18 -35.22
CA VAL A 123 -46.67 13.22 -33.75
C VAL A 123 -46.68 11.83 -33.14
N GLN A 124 -47.31 10.84 -33.78
CA GLN A 124 -47.31 9.45 -33.30
C GLN A 124 -45.89 8.86 -33.29
N TYR A 125 -45.09 9.09 -34.33
CA TYR A 125 -43.70 8.64 -34.36
C TYR A 125 -42.82 9.34 -33.32
N GLU A 126 -43.00 10.65 -33.13
CA GLU A 126 -42.29 11.40 -32.08
C GLU A 126 -42.65 10.87 -30.69
N SER A 127 -43.92 10.57 -30.43
CA SER A 127 -44.37 9.97 -29.17
C SER A 127 -43.75 8.58 -28.95
N ALA A 128 -43.81 7.70 -29.96
CA ALA A 128 -43.25 6.35 -29.87
C ALA A 128 -41.73 6.35 -29.67
N THR A 129 -41.00 7.23 -30.37
CA THR A 129 -39.55 7.36 -30.21
C THR A 129 -39.17 7.94 -28.84
N ALA A 130 -39.93 8.89 -28.31
CA ALA A 130 -39.72 9.41 -26.96
C ALA A 130 -39.94 8.32 -25.90
N GLU A 131 -40.96 7.48 -26.06
CA GLU A 131 -41.23 6.37 -25.15
C GLU A 131 -40.10 5.31 -25.19
N LEU A 132 -39.63 4.95 -26.38
CA LEU A 132 -38.50 4.02 -26.53
C LEU A 132 -37.21 4.57 -25.91
N ARG A 133 -36.91 5.86 -26.10
CA ARG A 133 -35.77 6.51 -25.45
C ARG A 133 -35.85 6.43 -23.93
N LYS A 134 -37.02 6.72 -23.36
CA LYS A 134 -37.26 6.63 -21.92
C LYS A 134 -37.09 5.20 -21.40
N ARG A 135 -37.61 4.20 -22.11
CA ARG A 135 -37.43 2.78 -21.74
C ARG A 135 -35.96 2.38 -21.75
N LEU A 136 -35.23 2.77 -22.79
CA LEU A 136 -33.80 2.48 -22.91
C LEU A 136 -32.99 3.13 -21.78
N GLU A 137 -33.29 4.38 -21.44
CA GLU A 137 -32.62 5.10 -20.36
C GLU A 137 -32.90 4.47 -18.99
N ASN A 138 -34.15 4.11 -18.71
CA ASN A 138 -34.52 3.39 -17.48
C ASN A 138 -33.79 2.04 -17.38
N GLU A 139 -33.71 1.28 -18.48
CA GLU A 139 -33.01 0.00 -18.50
C GLU A 139 -31.51 0.18 -18.28
N HIS A 140 -30.90 1.20 -18.90
CA HIS A 140 -29.50 1.52 -18.68
C HIS A 140 -29.22 1.90 -17.22
N GLN A 141 -30.05 2.75 -16.62
CA GLN A 141 -29.95 3.12 -15.21
C GLN A 141 -30.11 1.90 -14.29
N ALA A 142 -31.08 1.02 -14.56
CA ALA A 142 -31.28 -0.20 -13.77
C ALA A 142 -30.06 -1.14 -13.84
N ARG A 143 -29.48 -1.32 -15.03
CA ARG A 143 -28.25 -2.12 -15.21
C ARG A 143 -27.06 -1.51 -14.47
N LEU A 144 -26.91 -0.18 -14.53
CA LEU A 144 -25.85 0.54 -13.81
C LEU A 144 -25.99 0.37 -12.30
N HIS A 145 -27.20 0.58 -11.75
CA HIS A 145 -27.48 0.37 -10.33
C HIS A 145 -27.17 -1.07 -9.89
N SER A 146 -27.64 -2.08 -10.63
CA SER A 146 -27.35 -3.48 -10.31
C SER A 146 -25.86 -3.81 -10.37
N ALA A 147 -25.12 -3.25 -11.32
CA ALA A 147 -23.68 -3.43 -11.42
C ALA A 147 -22.93 -2.78 -10.24
N LEU A 148 -23.34 -1.58 -9.82
CA LEU A 148 -22.76 -0.88 -8.67
C LEU A 148 -23.05 -1.61 -7.36
N GLU A 149 -24.26 -2.14 -7.17
CA GLU A 149 -24.60 -2.95 -5.99
C GLU A 149 -23.76 -4.23 -5.92
N LYS A 150 -23.60 -4.94 -7.05
CA LYS A 150 -22.75 -6.14 -7.12
C LYS A 150 -21.29 -5.82 -6.81
N ALA A 151 -20.75 -4.76 -7.41
CA ALA A 151 -19.39 -4.30 -7.13
C ALA A 151 -19.22 -3.93 -5.65
N GLY A 152 -20.16 -3.18 -5.08
CA GLY A 152 -20.17 -2.81 -3.66
C GLY A 152 -20.20 -4.03 -2.73
N ALA A 153 -21.04 -5.02 -3.01
CA ALA A 153 -21.12 -6.26 -2.24
C ALA A 153 -19.81 -7.08 -2.35
N GLN A 154 -19.21 -7.14 -3.52
CA GLN A 154 -17.93 -7.82 -3.73
C GLN A 154 -16.78 -7.12 -2.99
N TYR A 155 -16.74 -5.78 -3.01
CA TYR A 155 -15.78 -5.01 -2.24
C TYR A 155 -15.96 -5.21 -0.73
N ALA A 156 -17.19 -5.18 -0.22
CA ALA A 156 -17.48 -5.38 1.20
C ALA A 156 -17.07 -6.79 1.67
N THR A 157 -17.36 -7.82 0.89
CA THR A 157 -16.95 -9.19 1.20
C THR A 157 -15.44 -9.38 1.16
N ASN A 158 -14.75 -8.81 0.17
CA ASN A 158 -13.29 -8.85 0.10
C ASN A 158 -12.64 -8.11 1.28
N TYR A 159 -13.15 -6.93 1.63
CA TYR A 159 -12.67 -6.16 2.77
C TYR A 159 -12.86 -6.94 4.08
N SER A 160 -14.04 -7.52 4.29
CA SER A 160 -14.32 -8.35 5.47
C SER A 160 -13.39 -9.56 5.58
N LYS A 161 -13.13 -10.27 4.47
CA LYS A 161 -12.17 -11.39 4.42
C LYS A 161 -10.75 -10.92 4.78
N ALA A 162 -10.28 -9.83 4.18
CA ALA A 162 -8.96 -9.28 4.47
C ALA A 162 -8.82 -8.87 5.95
N CYS A 163 -9.83 -8.21 6.51
CA CYS A 163 -9.85 -7.87 7.94
C CYS A 163 -9.78 -9.13 8.82
N HIS A 164 -10.52 -10.18 8.47
CA HIS A 164 -10.50 -11.45 9.21
C HIS A 164 -9.12 -12.12 9.15
N GLU A 165 -8.50 -12.17 7.97
CA GLU A 165 -7.15 -12.71 7.78
C GLU A 165 -6.11 -11.95 8.62
N PHE A 166 -6.15 -10.62 8.60
CA PHE A 166 -5.28 -9.80 9.43
C PHE A 166 -5.50 -10.03 10.93
N GLN A 167 -6.76 -10.14 11.37
CA GLN A 167 -7.08 -10.45 12.76
C GLN A 167 -6.54 -11.83 13.17
N MET A 168 -6.65 -12.84 12.29
CA MET A 168 -6.07 -14.17 12.53
C MET A 168 -4.55 -14.11 12.64
N GLN A 169 -3.87 -13.40 11.74
CA GLN A 169 -2.42 -13.23 11.77
C GLN A 169 -1.96 -12.56 13.07
N MET A 170 -2.64 -11.50 13.49
CA MET A 170 -2.36 -10.82 14.76
C MET A 170 -2.53 -11.76 15.97
N ARG A 171 -3.56 -12.62 15.94
CA ARG A 171 -3.77 -13.62 17.01
C ARG A 171 -2.65 -14.66 17.04
N ILE A 172 -2.21 -15.15 15.88
CA ILE A 172 -1.09 -16.10 15.78
C ILE A 172 0.19 -15.48 16.33
N GLN A 173 0.53 -14.27 15.89
CA GLN A 173 1.72 -13.56 16.36
C GLN A 173 1.68 -13.31 17.88
N ARG A 174 0.53 -12.90 18.41
CA ARG A 174 0.33 -12.72 19.86
C ARG A 174 0.55 -14.02 20.62
N ASN A 175 0.02 -15.14 20.13
CA ASN A 175 0.19 -16.45 20.78
C ASN A 175 1.67 -16.89 20.76
N THR A 176 2.37 -16.68 19.64
CA THR A 176 3.81 -16.97 19.54
C THR A 176 4.62 -16.11 20.51
N ALA A 177 4.34 -14.80 20.57
CA ALA A 177 4.99 -13.89 21.52
C ALA A 177 4.73 -14.31 22.98
N ASN A 178 3.51 -14.71 23.31
CA ASN A 178 3.18 -15.22 24.65
C ASN A 178 3.94 -16.52 24.97
N SER A 179 4.08 -17.44 24.01
CA SER A 179 4.88 -18.66 24.20
C SER A 179 6.36 -18.34 24.43
N HIS A 180 6.93 -17.40 23.67
CA HIS A 180 8.30 -16.94 23.87
C HIS A 180 8.49 -16.28 25.24
N ARG A 181 7.53 -15.43 25.67
CA ARG A 181 7.53 -14.82 27.00
C ARG A 181 7.54 -15.88 28.11
N MET A 182 6.67 -16.89 28.02
CA MET A 182 6.62 -17.97 29.01
C MET A 182 7.94 -18.75 29.08
N LYS A 183 8.57 -19.04 27.93
CA LYS A 183 9.89 -19.70 27.90
C LYS A 183 10.97 -18.82 28.53
N ALA A 184 10.96 -17.51 28.27
CA ALA A 184 11.91 -16.58 28.88
C ALA A 184 11.73 -16.51 30.40
N GLU A 185 10.49 -16.50 30.89
CA GLU A 185 10.18 -16.53 32.32
C GLU A 185 10.69 -17.83 32.98
N GLN A 186 10.48 -18.99 32.35
CA GLN A 186 11.01 -20.26 32.84
C GLN A 186 12.54 -20.26 32.91
N LEU A 187 13.21 -19.77 31.87
CA LEU A 187 14.67 -19.66 31.85
C LEU A 187 15.18 -18.71 32.94
N ALA A 188 14.48 -17.60 33.19
CA ALA A 188 14.83 -16.67 34.26
C ALA A 188 14.71 -17.34 35.64
N THR A 189 13.69 -18.16 35.87
CA THR A 189 13.56 -18.95 37.11
C THR A 189 14.73 -19.92 37.27
N TYR A 190 15.07 -20.69 36.24
CA TYR A 190 16.21 -21.61 36.30
C TYR A 190 17.55 -20.91 36.54
N LEU A 191 17.76 -19.74 35.92
CA LEU A 191 18.96 -18.95 36.18
C LEU A 191 19.03 -18.50 37.63
N SER A 192 17.93 -18.00 38.19
CA SER A 192 17.86 -17.60 39.60
C SER A 192 18.15 -18.77 40.56
N GLU A 193 17.64 -19.96 40.26
CA GLU A 193 17.95 -21.18 41.04
C GLU A 193 19.44 -21.55 40.96
N CYS A 194 20.05 -21.45 39.77
CA CYS A 194 21.47 -21.70 39.59
C CYS A 194 22.33 -20.67 40.32
N GLU A 195 21.98 -19.39 40.25
CA GLU A 195 22.65 -18.30 40.99
C GLU A 195 22.59 -18.56 42.50
N GLY A 196 21.43 -18.97 43.03
CA GLY A 196 21.27 -19.35 44.44
C GLY A 196 22.19 -20.50 44.86
N LYS A 197 22.23 -21.58 44.08
CA LYS A 197 23.13 -22.72 44.34
C LYS A 197 24.60 -22.34 44.27
N LEU A 198 24.97 -21.46 43.34
CA LEU A 198 26.33 -20.98 43.20
C LEU A 198 26.75 -20.15 44.41
N LEU A 199 25.88 -19.27 44.89
CA LEU A 199 26.09 -18.50 46.11
C LEU A 199 26.22 -19.40 47.35
N GLU A 200 25.37 -20.43 47.48
CA GLU A 200 25.49 -21.43 48.56
C GLU A 200 26.86 -22.12 48.52
N MET A 201 27.33 -22.53 47.34
CA MET A 201 28.63 -23.15 47.17
C MET A 201 29.79 -22.20 47.49
N GLU A 202 29.72 -20.94 47.06
CA GLU A 202 30.71 -19.91 47.40
C GLU A 202 30.79 -19.67 48.91
N THR A 203 29.64 -19.59 49.58
CA THR A 203 29.61 -19.42 51.04
C THR A 203 30.14 -20.66 51.78
N ALA A 204 29.90 -21.86 51.26
CA ALA A 204 30.47 -23.10 51.80
C ALA A 204 31.99 -23.14 51.63
N ASN A 205 32.51 -22.75 50.46
CA ASN A 205 33.95 -22.66 50.21
C ASN A 205 34.62 -21.67 51.17
N ARG A 206 34.04 -20.49 51.38
CA ARG A 206 34.56 -19.51 52.35
C ARG A 206 34.65 -20.09 53.77
N ARG A 207 33.61 -20.82 54.21
CA ARG A 207 33.63 -21.48 55.54
C ARG A 207 34.72 -22.53 55.65
N LEU A 208 34.96 -23.30 54.58
CA LEU A 208 36.04 -24.29 54.54
C LEU A 208 37.41 -23.63 54.59
N GLU A 209 37.62 -22.51 53.88
CA GLU A 209 38.84 -21.72 53.93
C GLU A 209 39.11 -21.18 55.34
N GLU A 210 38.09 -20.62 56.01
CA GLU A 210 38.19 -20.16 57.40
C GLU A 210 38.53 -21.31 58.36
N ALA A 211 37.91 -22.49 58.20
CA ALA A 211 38.19 -23.66 59.01
C ALA A 211 39.63 -24.16 58.80
N LEU A 212 40.10 -24.20 57.56
CA LEU A 212 41.47 -24.57 57.20
C LEU A 212 42.48 -23.59 57.81
N HIS A 213 42.19 -22.29 57.77
CA HIS A 213 43.04 -21.28 58.40
C HIS A 213 43.18 -21.51 59.91
N LYS A 214 42.06 -21.72 60.61
CA LYS A 214 42.05 -22.03 62.05
C LYS A 214 42.81 -23.32 62.37
N GLN A 215 42.65 -24.36 61.55
CA GLN A 215 43.40 -25.61 61.71
C GLN A 215 44.92 -25.38 61.54
N LYS A 216 45.32 -24.56 60.57
CA LYS A 216 46.73 -24.19 60.37
C LYS A 216 47.29 -23.43 61.58
N GLU A 217 46.55 -22.46 62.11
CA GLU A 217 46.94 -21.71 63.30
C GLU A 217 47.12 -22.62 64.53
N THR A 218 46.16 -23.51 64.77
CA THR A 218 46.24 -24.47 65.89
C THR A 218 47.40 -25.46 65.73
N SER A 219 47.65 -25.95 64.51
CA SER A 219 48.81 -26.81 64.22
C SER A 219 50.13 -26.08 64.41
N ASN A 220 50.22 -24.81 64.00
CA ASN A 220 51.41 -23.98 64.21
C ASN A 220 51.66 -23.75 65.70
N ALA A 221 50.62 -23.39 66.46
CA ALA A 221 50.72 -23.20 67.91
C ALA A 221 51.19 -24.48 68.63
N TYR A 222 50.67 -25.64 68.24
CA TYR A 222 51.12 -26.93 68.77
C TYR A 222 52.61 -27.20 68.43
N PHE A 223 53.03 -26.88 67.20
CA PHE A 223 54.42 -27.04 66.78
C PHE A 223 55.36 -26.11 67.56
N GLU A 224 54.97 -24.86 67.81
CA GLU A 224 55.71 -23.92 68.64
C GLU A 224 55.86 -24.42 70.09
N GLU A 225 54.78 -24.95 70.68
CA GLU A 225 54.80 -25.55 72.02
C GLU A 225 55.76 -26.75 72.08
N LEU A 226 55.69 -27.64 71.07
CA LEU A 226 56.58 -28.80 70.97
C LEU A 226 58.04 -28.38 70.84
N ASN A 227 58.33 -27.36 70.03
CA ASN A 227 59.68 -26.85 69.85
C ASN A 227 60.21 -26.25 71.17
N ALA A 228 59.39 -25.50 71.91
CA ALA A 228 59.76 -24.97 73.23
C ALA A 228 60.07 -26.08 74.25
N LYS A 229 59.27 -27.17 74.26
CA LYS A 229 59.55 -28.37 75.08
C LYS A 229 60.86 -29.01 74.68
N ASN A 230 61.11 -29.19 73.39
CA ASN A 230 62.35 -29.78 72.89
C ASN A 230 63.59 -28.93 73.24
N GLN A 231 63.49 -27.60 73.17
CA GLN A 231 64.55 -26.70 73.65
C GLN A 231 64.84 -26.88 75.14
N THR A 232 63.79 -27.02 75.96
CA THR A 232 63.92 -27.26 77.40
C THR A 232 64.62 -28.59 77.69
N ILE A 233 64.22 -29.66 77.01
CA ILE A 233 64.91 -30.96 77.07
C ILE A 233 66.38 -30.82 76.66
N GLY A 234 66.66 -30.06 75.61
CA GLY A 234 68.02 -29.74 75.17
C GLY A 234 68.84 -29.10 76.30
N ARG A 235 68.31 -28.07 76.97
CA ARG A 235 68.97 -27.42 78.12
C ARG A 235 69.24 -28.40 79.26
N ILE A 236 68.26 -29.25 79.58
CA ILE A 236 68.40 -30.28 80.63
C ILE A 236 69.51 -31.28 80.26
N ARG A 237 69.55 -31.76 79.02
CA ARG A 237 70.63 -32.65 78.53
C ARG A 237 72.00 -31.99 78.68
N THR A 238 72.13 -30.73 78.28
CA THR A 238 73.38 -29.98 78.44
C THR A 238 73.78 -29.83 79.91
N PHE A 239 72.82 -29.60 80.80
CA PHE A 239 73.07 -29.53 82.25
C PHE A 239 73.58 -30.87 82.80
N TYR A 240 72.91 -31.98 82.49
CA TYR A 240 73.35 -33.30 82.94
C TYR A 240 74.70 -33.71 82.35
N ALA A 241 74.99 -33.36 81.09
CA ALA A 241 76.30 -33.60 80.49
C ALA A 241 77.42 -32.92 81.29
N LYS A 242 77.24 -31.64 81.64
CA LYS A 242 78.19 -30.91 82.50
C LYS A 242 78.35 -31.51 83.88
N LEU A 243 77.25 -31.98 84.48
CA LEU A 243 77.29 -32.58 85.82
C LEU A 243 78.04 -33.93 85.82
N LEU A 244 77.89 -34.71 84.74
CA LEU A 244 78.67 -35.92 84.51
C LEU A 244 80.15 -35.61 84.25
N GLU A 245 80.46 -34.63 83.39
CA GLU A 245 81.84 -34.18 83.16
C GLU A 245 82.52 -33.78 84.46
N ASN A 246 81.87 -32.97 85.30
CA ASN A 246 82.42 -32.57 86.61
C ASN A 246 82.63 -33.78 87.54
N ARG A 247 81.71 -34.75 87.55
CA ARG A 247 81.88 -35.97 88.34
C ARG A 247 83.06 -36.79 87.83
N ASP A 248 83.21 -36.92 86.52
CA ASP A 248 84.31 -37.66 85.91
C ASP A 248 85.64 -36.99 86.25
N THR A 249 85.71 -35.65 86.24
CA THR A 249 86.91 -34.92 86.72
C THR A 249 87.16 -35.13 88.20
N ASP A 250 86.14 -35.11 89.06
CA ASP A 250 86.29 -35.38 90.49
C ASP A 250 86.79 -36.82 90.74
N ILE A 251 86.31 -37.79 89.95
CA ILE A 251 86.77 -39.17 90.00
C ILE A 251 88.24 -39.27 89.57
N GLU A 252 88.62 -38.59 88.49
CA GLU A 252 90.02 -38.52 88.03
C GLU A 252 90.93 -37.90 89.10
N GLU A 253 90.52 -36.81 89.75
CA GLU A 253 91.25 -36.19 90.86
C GLU A 253 91.40 -37.13 92.06
N LEU A 254 90.33 -37.82 92.46
CA LEU A 254 90.37 -38.78 93.55
C LEU A 254 91.26 -40.00 93.20
N GLN A 255 91.19 -40.51 91.98
CA GLN A 255 92.06 -41.58 91.50
C GLN A 255 93.53 -41.15 91.52
N GLN A 256 93.81 -39.92 91.09
CA GLN A 256 95.15 -39.35 91.16
C GLN A 256 95.65 -39.26 92.61
N ARG A 257 94.78 -38.86 93.55
CA ARG A 257 95.12 -38.76 94.98
C ARG A 257 95.30 -40.12 95.64
N VAL A 258 94.51 -41.12 95.26
CA VAL A 258 94.70 -42.52 95.66
C VAL A 258 96.04 -43.02 95.12
N LYS A 259 96.36 -42.72 93.86
CA LYS A 259 97.66 -43.05 93.27
C LYS A 259 98.82 -42.38 93.99
N GLU A 260 98.70 -41.10 94.38
CA GLU A 260 99.69 -40.40 95.21
C GLU A 260 99.85 -41.04 96.59
N LEU A 261 98.77 -41.53 97.19
CA LEU A 261 98.80 -42.26 98.47
C LEU A 261 99.41 -43.67 98.31
N GLU A 262 99.19 -44.34 97.18
CA GLU A 262 99.80 -45.64 96.84
C GLU A 262 101.29 -45.50 96.45
N GLU A 263 101.67 -44.39 95.82
CA GLU A 263 103.06 -44.03 95.48
C GLU A 263 103.82 -43.43 96.67
N CYS A 264 103.14 -43.19 97.80
CA CYS A 264 103.76 -42.88 99.09
C CYS A 264 104.36 -44.18 99.66
N PRO A 265 105.68 -44.39 99.57
CA PRO A 265 106.29 -45.62 100.03
C PRO A 265 106.37 -45.61 101.55
N ASP A 266 106.02 -46.74 102.17
CA ASP A 266 106.41 -47.17 103.52
C ASP A 266 107.19 -46.11 104.31
N LYS A 267 106.46 -45.20 104.97
CA LYS A 267 106.93 -44.66 106.24
C LYS A 267 106.20 -45.47 107.29
N ASP A 268 106.92 -46.47 107.76
CA ASP A 268 106.65 -47.24 108.96
C ASP A 268 105.75 -46.46 109.92
N VAL A 269 104.45 -46.75 109.90
CA VAL A 269 103.66 -46.57 111.11
C VAL A 269 104.19 -47.66 112.02
N GLU A 270 105.22 -47.30 112.77
CA GLU A 270 105.80 -48.06 113.84
C GLU A 270 104.64 -48.44 114.78
N VAL A 271 104.07 -49.62 114.58
CA VAL A 271 103.12 -50.21 115.52
C VAL A 271 103.96 -50.54 116.74
N VAL A 272 104.11 -49.56 117.62
CA VAL A 272 104.74 -49.68 118.94
C VAL A 272 103.92 -50.70 119.71
N ARG A 273 104.27 -51.99 119.58
CA ARG A 273 103.74 -53.04 120.43
C ARG A 273 104.36 -52.84 121.81
N PRO A 274 103.59 -52.55 122.86
CA PRO A 274 104.16 -52.28 124.17
C PRO A 274 104.87 -53.53 124.71
N ASP A 275 106.15 -53.39 125.05
CA ASP A 275 106.94 -54.45 125.69
C ASP A 275 106.44 -54.65 127.12
N TYR A 276 105.58 -55.65 127.32
CA TYR A 276 104.92 -55.94 128.60
C TYR A 276 105.92 -56.27 129.73
N TYR A 277 107.11 -56.78 129.41
CA TYR A 277 108.16 -57.06 130.41
C TYR A 277 108.80 -55.76 130.91
N LYS A 278 109.07 -54.80 130.01
CA LYS A 278 109.44 -53.42 130.39
C LYS A 278 108.32 -52.72 131.16
N LEU A 279 107.06 -52.95 130.77
CA LEU A 279 105.92 -52.38 131.49
C LEU A 279 105.86 -52.90 132.93
N LEU A 280 106.22 -54.15 133.21
CA LEU A 280 106.26 -54.68 134.57
C LEU A 280 107.61 -54.46 135.28
N GLY A 281 108.67 -54.05 134.57
CA GLY A 281 110.00 -53.82 135.13
C GLY A 281 110.75 -55.10 135.49
N VAL A 282 110.43 -56.20 134.81
CA VAL A 282 111.02 -57.54 135.02
C VAL A 282 111.81 -57.99 133.79
N GLU A 283 112.81 -58.84 133.97
CA GLU A 283 113.56 -59.42 132.85
C GLU A 283 112.67 -60.33 131.98
N ARG A 284 113.03 -60.49 130.69
CA ARG A 284 112.21 -61.23 129.70
C ARG A 284 112.07 -62.74 130.01
N ASN A 285 112.94 -63.26 130.86
CA ASN A 285 113.02 -64.64 131.34
C ASN A 285 112.51 -64.79 132.78
N ALA A 286 111.83 -63.77 133.34
CA ALA A 286 111.30 -63.78 134.69
C ALA A 286 110.28 -64.91 134.91
N GLY A 287 110.37 -65.57 136.06
CA GLY A 287 109.45 -66.64 136.45
C GLY A 287 108.06 -66.11 136.81
N THR A 288 107.04 -66.96 136.76
CA THR A 288 105.64 -66.56 137.05
C THR A 288 105.42 -65.93 138.43
N SER A 289 106.26 -66.24 139.43
CA SER A 289 106.21 -65.61 140.76
C SER A 289 106.67 -64.15 140.74
N GLU A 290 107.71 -63.83 139.96
CA GLU A 290 108.27 -62.48 139.85
C GLU A 290 107.34 -61.55 139.06
N ILE A 291 106.77 -62.05 137.96
CA ILE A 291 105.77 -61.32 137.16
C ILE A 291 104.55 -60.96 138.03
N LYS A 292 104.07 -61.90 138.86
CA LYS A 292 102.93 -61.64 139.77
C LYS A 292 103.26 -60.58 140.82
N SER A 293 104.46 -60.62 141.39
CA SER A 293 104.90 -59.62 142.39
C SER A 293 104.98 -58.22 141.78
N ALA A 294 105.63 -58.10 140.62
CA ALA A 294 105.76 -56.83 139.88
C ALA A 294 104.41 -56.28 139.41
N TYR A 295 103.52 -57.14 138.93
CA TYR A 295 102.15 -56.76 138.58
C TYR A 295 101.37 -56.24 139.78
N TYR A 296 101.47 -56.89 140.95
CA TYR A 296 100.77 -56.45 142.15
C TYR A 296 101.24 -55.08 142.61
N ALA A 297 102.55 -54.82 142.55
CA ALA A 297 103.15 -53.53 142.87
C ALA A 297 102.70 -52.41 141.91
N LYS A 298 102.76 -52.63 140.59
CA LYS A 298 102.35 -51.63 139.60
C LYS A 298 100.84 -51.39 139.58
N SER A 299 100.03 -52.44 139.71
CA SER A 299 98.58 -52.32 139.75
C SER A 299 98.12 -51.48 140.95
N ARG A 300 98.80 -51.58 142.10
CA ARG A 300 98.49 -50.77 143.29
C ARG A 300 98.95 -49.30 143.18
N MET A 301 99.89 -48.99 142.29
CA MET A 301 100.33 -47.62 141.97
C MET A 301 99.43 -46.94 140.93
N HIS A 302 99.05 -47.66 139.87
CA HIS A 302 98.24 -47.15 138.76
C HIS A 302 96.76 -47.48 138.86
N HIS A 303 96.28 -47.93 140.03
CA HIS A 303 94.85 -48.20 140.23
C HIS A 303 94.05 -46.90 140.01
N PRO A 304 93.04 -46.87 139.13
CA PRO A 304 92.29 -45.64 138.80
C PRO A 304 91.56 -45.04 140.01
N ASP A 305 91.29 -45.82 141.05
CA ASP A 305 90.70 -45.37 142.32
C ASP A 305 91.61 -44.39 143.11
N LYS A 306 92.93 -44.37 142.81
CA LYS A 306 93.87 -43.37 143.35
C LYS A 306 94.03 -42.12 142.48
N HIS A 307 93.46 -42.10 141.26
CA HIS A 307 93.65 -41.05 140.25
C HIS A 307 92.31 -40.63 139.61
N ARG A 308 91.28 -40.45 140.44
CA ARG A 308 89.89 -40.19 140.00
C ARG A 308 89.63 -38.77 139.48
N ASP A 309 90.53 -37.81 139.70
CA ASP A 309 90.28 -36.37 139.43
C ASP A 309 91.19 -35.74 138.34
N SER A 310 91.65 -36.49 137.33
CA SER A 310 92.45 -35.91 136.23
C SER A 310 91.60 -35.43 135.03
N PRO A 311 91.71 -34.17 134.57
CA PRO A 311 90.73 -33.46 133.73
C PRO A 311 90.74 -33.71 132.19
N ASP A 312 91.46 -34.70 131.65
CA ASP A 312 91.76 -34.79 130.20
C ASP A 312 90.74 -35.52 129.30
N GLN A 313 89.45 -35.58 129.66
CA GLN A 313 88.46 -36.45 128.99
C GLN A 313 87.46 -35.77 128.03
N LYS A 314 87.74 -34.61 127.43
CA LYS A 314 86.81 -33.96 126.46
C LYS A 314 87.49 -33.49 125.17
N LYS A 315 87.27 -34.24 124.07
CA LYS A 315 86.97 -33.77 122.69
C LYS A 315 87.18 -34.91 121.68
N HIS A 316 86.11 -35.41 121.10
CA HIS A 316 86.08 -35.96 119.74
C HIS A 316 84.62 -35.93 119.25
N GLU A 317 84.34 -34.93 118.41
CA GLU A 317 83.22 -34.88 117.45
C GLU A 317 83.80 -35.25 116.08
#